data_AF-A0A7J9LPD8-F1
#
_entry.id   AF-A0A7J9LPD8-F1
#
_cell.length_a   1.000
_cell.length_b   1.000
_cell.length_c   1.000
_cell.angle_alpha   90.00
_cell.angle_beta   90.00
_cell.angle_gamma   90.00
#
_symmetry.space_group_name_H-M   'P 1'
#
loop_
_entity.id
_entity.type
_entity.pdbx_description
1 polymer ?
#
loop_
_entity_poly.entity_id
_entity_poly.type
_entity_poly.pdbx_seq_one_letter_code
_entity_poly.pdbx_strand_id
1 'polypeptide(L)' 'MEFLDLSMNRLNGEILLSFSNLNFLNHFNASCNNLTGQIPTTTQLQSFENLSCMGNHLRGPPLSKT' A
#
# COMPACT_ATOMS: atom_id res chain seq x y z
N MET A 1 3.42 -12.90 14.26
CA MET A 1 2.61 -12.17 13.26
C MET A 1 3.19 -10.78 13.13
N GLU A 2 3.35 -10.31 11.91
CA GLU A 2 3.95 -8.99 11.66
C GLU A 2 2.88 -8.01 11.16
N PHE A 3 2.83 -6.86 11.80
CA PHE A 3 1.88 -5.78 11.57
C PHE A 3 2.64 -4.53 11.20
N LEU A 4 2.24 -3.87 10.12
CA LEU A 4 2.81 -2.61 9.69
C LEU A 4 1.69 -1.58 9.47
N ASP A 5 1.57 -0.64 10.39
CA ASP A 5 0.68 0.51 10.27
C ASP A 5 1.51 1.79 10.10
N LEU A 6 1.34 2.41 8.93
CA LEU A 6 1.96 3.65 8.48
C LEU A 6 0.90 4.71 8.18
N SER A 7 -0.35 4.47 8.55
CA SER A 7 -1.48 5.34 8.19
C SER A 7 -1.35 6.75 8.79
N MET A 8 -1.96 7.73 8.13
CA MET A 8 -2.03 9.12 8.57
C MET A 8 -0.66 9.78 8.81
N ASN A 9 0.31 9.46 7.96
CA ASN A 9 1.61 10.11 7.97
C ASN A 9 1.74 11.06 6.76
N ARG A 10 2.93 11.64 6.60
CA ARG A 10 3.28 12.47 5.43
C ARG A 10 4.27 11.75 4.52
N LEU A 11 4.19 10.41 4.46
CA LEU A 11 5.07 9.61 3.61
C LEU A 11 4.81 9.98 2.15
N ASN A 12 5.89 10.13 1.38
CA ASN A 12 5.84 10.49 -0.02
C ASN A 12 6.79 9.59 -0.83
N GLY A 13 6.69 9.70 -2.15
CA GLY A 13 7.50 8.90 -3.07
C GLY A 13 6.74 7.71 -3.65
N GLU A 14 7.43 6.98 -4.52
CA GLU A 14 6.84 5.93 -5.33
C GLU A 14 6.86 4.57 -4.62
N ILE A 15 5.76 3.82 -4.71
CA ILE A 15 5.61 2.53 -4.02
C ILE A 15 6.47 1.39 -4.63
N LEU A 16 7.00 1.58 -5.85
CA LEU A 16 7.42 0.50 -6.77
C LEU A 16 8.57 -0.41 -6.30
N LEU A 17 9.32 -0.06 -5.26
CA LEU A 17 10.45 -0.89 -4.79
C LEU A 17 10.46 -1.12 -3.29
N SER A 18 10.03 -0.13 -2.49
CA SER A 18 10.18 -0.18 -1.04
C SER A 18 9.31 -1.26 -0.37
N PHE A 19 8.23 -1.70 -1.02
CA PHE A 19 7.26 -2.62 -0.43
C PHE A 19 7.21 -3.99 -1.13
N SER A 20 7.97 -4.20 -2.21
CA SER A 20 7.92 -5.43 -3.00
C SER A 20 8.50 -6.66 -2.28
N ASN A 21 9.30 -6.45 -1.24
CA ASN A 21 9.89 -7.51 -0.43
C ASN A 21 9.06 -7.86 0.82
N LEU A 22 7.95 -7.18 1.06
CA LEU A 22 7.08 -7.45 2.21
C LEU A 22 6.17 -8.63 1.86
N ASN A 23 6.64 -9.83 2.19
CA ASN A 23 5.93 -11.10 1.93
C ASN A 23 5.60 -11.88 3.21
N PHE A 24 5.71 -11.23 4.36
CA PHE A 24 5.57 -11.84 5.69
C PHE A 24 4.54 -11.12 6.58
N LEU A 25 3.92 -10.04 6.08
CA LEU A 25 3.00 -9.22 6.86
C LEU A 25 1.65 -9.92 6.99
N ASN A 26 1.06 -9.89 8.19
CA ASN A 26 -0.33 -10.33 8.39
C ASN A 26 -1.31 -9.14 8.29
N HIS A 27 -0.81 -7.93 8.49
CA HIS A 27 -1.57 -6.70 8.37
C HIS A 27 -0.68 -5.59 7.82
N PHE A 28 -1.27 -4.78 6.93
CA PHE A 28 -0.63 -3.62 6.34
C PHE A 28 -1.65 -2.50 6.20
N ASN A 29 -1.26 -1.29 6.59
CA ASN A 29 -2.02 -0.07 6.38
C ASN A 29 -1.07 1.10 6.10
N ALA A 30 -1.15 1.69 4.92
CA ALA A 30 -0.42 2.89 4.51
C ALA A 30 -1.39 4.00 4.05
N SER A 31 -2.64 3.94 4.50
CA SER A 31 -3.67 4.90 4.12
C SER A 31 -3.36 6.33 4.54
N CYS A 32 -3.97 7.31 3.89
CA CYS A 32 -3.86 8.73 4.22
C CYS A 32 -2.39 9.21 4.26
N ASN A 33 -1.67 9.01 3.17
CA ASN A 33 -0.31 9.49 2.94
C ASN A 33 -0.21 10.18 1.57
N ASN A 34 0.99 10.62 1.19
CA ASN A 34 1.26 11.24 -0.11
C ASN A 34 2.00 10.28 -1.07
N LEU A 35 1.78 8.97 -0.96
CA LEU A 35 2.43 7.97 -1.81
C LEU A 35 1.90 8.05 -3.25
N THR A 36 2.75 7.79 -4.23
CA THR A 36 2.45 7.85 -5.66
C THR A 36 2.85 6.54 -6.37
N GLY A 37 2.44 6.40 -7.63
CA GLY A 37 2.85 5.28 -8.50
C GLY A 37 1.84 4.14 -8.56
N GLN A 38 2.27 3.02 -9.13
CA GLN A 38 1.43 1.85 -9.34
C GLN A 38 1.62 0.82 -8.25
N ILE A 39 0.52 0.31 -7.68
CA ILE A 39 0.57 -0.80 -6.72
C ILE A 39 1.11 -2.05 -7.46
N PRO A 40 2.21 -2.67 -6.97
CA PRO A 40 2.79 -3.84 -7.60
C PRO A 40 1.81 -5.02 -7.56
N THR A 41 1.55 -5.63 -8.70
CA THR A 41 0.57 -6.72 -8.86
C THR A 41 1.11 -8.10 -8.46
N THR A 42 2.42 -8.24 -8.27
CA THR A 42 3.10 -9.51 -7.97
C THR A 42 3.59 -9.60 -6.52
N THR A 43 3.01 -8.81 -5.61
CA THR A 43 3.44 -8.71 -4.20
C THR A 43 2.31 -9.04 -3.26
N GLN A 44 2.62 -9.29 -1.99
CA GLN A 44 1.62 -9.51 -0.95
C GLN A 44 0.65 -8.31 -0.79
N LEU A 45 1.01 -7.12 -1.28
CA LEU A 45 0.14 -5.94 -1.23
C LEU A 45 -1.23 -6.16 -1.87
N GLN A 46 -1.32 -7.06 -2.87
CA GLN A 46 -2.59 -7.42 -3.51
C GLN A 46 -3.53 -8.22 -2.59
N SER A 47 -3.03 -8.79 -1.49
CA SER A 47 -3.83 -9.54 -0.53
C SER A 47 -4.46 -8.68 0.57
N PHE A 48 -4.01 -7.44 0.73
CA PHE A 48 -4.55 -6.53 1.74
C PHE A 48 -5.78 -5.80 1.24
N GLU A 49 -6.60 -5.35 2.19
CA GLU A 49 -7.83 -4.62 1.89
C GLU A 49 -7.54 -3.35 1.09
N ASN A 50 -8.48 -2.97 0.24
CA ASN A 50 -8.33 -1.78 -0.58
C ASN A 50 -8.17 -0.48 0.25
N LEU A 51 -8.76 -0.48 1.45
CA LEU A 51 -8.64 0.62 2.42
C LEU A 51 -7.20 0.83 2.90
N SER A 52 -6.36 -0.21 2.91
CA SER A 52 -4.97 -0.14 3.35
C SER A 52 -4.12 0.84 2.54
N CYS A 53 -4.52 1.19 1.32
CA CYS A 53 -3.80 2.14 0.45
C CYS A 53 -4.62 3.40 0.12
N MET A 54 -5.82 3.56 0.71
CA MET A 54 -6.72 4.69 0.44
C MET A 54 -6.09 6.03 0.82
N GLY A 55 -6.53 7.12 0.17
CA GLY A 55 -6.08 8.47 0.53
C GLY A 55 -4.62 8.72 0.17
N ASN A 56 -4.13 8.04 -0.87
CA ASN A 56 -2.85 8.27 -1.54
C ASN A 56 -3.08 8.58 -3.03
N HIS A 57 -2.03 8.89 -3.77
CA HIS A 57 -2.05 9.10 -5.23
C HIS A 57 -1.63 7.83 -5.99
N LEU A 58 -2.06 6.67 -5.50
CA LEU A 58 -1.73 5.35 -6.03
C LEU A 58 -2.67 4.93 -7.16
N ARG A 59 -2.17 4.09 -8.07
CA ARG A 59 -2.92 3.56 -9.23
C ARG A 59 -2.80 2.04 -9.31
N GLY A 60 -3.78 1.39 -9.95
CA GLY A 60 -3.80 -0.06 -10.11
C GLY A 60 -4.53 -0.80 -8.99
N PRO A 61 -4.83 -2.10 -9.16
CA PRO A 61 -5.53 -2.90 -8.17
C PRO A 61 -4.73 -3.02 -6.86
N PRO A 62 -5.39 -3.20 -5.69
CA PRO A 62 -6.81 -3.49 -5.51
C PRO A 62 -7.74 -2.25 -5.45
N LEU A 63 -7.25 -1.04 -5.81
CA LEU A 63 -8.03 0.20 -5.87
C LEU A 63 -9.24 0.04 -6.81
N SER A 64 -10.35 -0.45 -6.27
CA SER A 64 -11.64 -0.48 -6.92
C SER A 64 -12.00 0.96 -7.29
N LYS A 65 -12.14 1.20 -8.60
CA LYS A 65 -12.63 2.46 -9.15
C LYS A 65 -14.01 2.73 -8.56
N THR A 66 -14.09 3.62 -7.58
CA THR A 66 -15.33 4.34 -7.24
C THR A 66 -15.39 5.62 -8.04
#